data_AF-A0A0F9IN71-F1
#
_entry.id   AF-A0A0F9IN71-F1
#
_cell.length_a   1.000
_cell.length_b   1.000
_cell.length_c   1.000
_cell.angle_alpha   90.00
_cell.angle_beta   90.00
_cell.angle_gamma   90.00
#
_symmetry.space_group_name_H-M   'P 1'
#
loop_
_entity.id
_entity.type
_entity.pdbx_description
1 polymer ?
#
loop_
_entity_poly.entity_id
_entity_poly.type
_entity_poly.pdbx_seq_one_letter_code
_entity_poly.pdbx_strand_id
1 'polypeptide(L)'
;PIGDPDAAFDQIKWEFEFLNRADMILFWFSRGSLNPIVLFEYGKWLMNTRSDPDYKPIFVGIDPEYERKQDVELQTRFENSFICNRIQYSLKDLANHIIGEIKKLGKD
;
A
#
# COMPACT_ATOMS: atom_id res chain seq x y z
N PRO A 1 -3.03 -6.97 -25.16
CA PRO A 1 -2.91 -7.48 -23.77
C PRO A 1 -2.63 -8.98 -23.68
N ILE A 2 -3.32 -9.84 -24.46
CA ILE A 2 -2.98 -11.26 -24.59
C ILE A 2 -2.12 -11.44 -25.85
N GLY A 3 -0.86 -11.85 -25.68
CA GLY A 3 0.08 -12.15 -26.78
C GLY A 3 1.10 -11.05 -27.12
N ASP A 4 1.10 -9.94 -26.39
CA ASP A 4 2.11 -8.89 -26.53
C ASP A 4 3.27 -9.17 -25.56
N PRO A 5 4.50 -9.41 -26.05
CA PRO A 5 5.65 -9.72 -25.21
C PRO A 5 6.07 -8.56 -24.29
N ASP A 6 5.73 -7.32 -24.65
CA ASP A 6 6.14 -6.11 -23.91
C ASP A 6 5.09 -5.67 -22.88
N ALA A 7 3.88 -6.24 -22.91
CA ALA A 7 2.78 -5.84 -22.01
C ALA A 7 3.13 -5.95 -20.52
N ALA A 8 3.91 -6.96 -20.13
CA ALA A 8 4.38 -7.10 -18.75
C ALA A 8 5.40 -6.02 -18.36
N PHE A 9 6.29 -5.67 -19.29
CA PHE A 9 7.27 -4.61 -19.08
C PHE A 9 6.58 -3.26 -18.92
N ASP A 10 5.66 -2.93 -19.82
CA ASP A 10 4.93 -1.66 -19.78
C ASP A 10 4.06 -1.54 -18.53
N GLN A 11 3.44 -2.63 -18.09
CA GLN A 11 2.68 -2.66 -16.84
C GLN A 11 3.58 -2.36 -15.63
N ILE A 12 4.70 -3.08 -15.48
CA ILE A 12 5.61 -2.90 -14.34
C ILE A 12 6.24 -1.50 -14.37
N LYS A 13 6.61 -1.00 -15.55
CA LYS A 13 7.15 0.35 -15.72
C LYS A 13 6.13 1.40 -15.28
N TRP A 14 4.87 1.25 -15.70
CA TRP A 14 3.79 2.13 -15.30
C TRP A 14 3.59 2.09 -13.77
N GLU A 15 3.50 0.90 -13.17
CA GLU A 15 3.36 0.73 -11.71
C GLU A 15 4.50 1.42 -10.96
N PHE A 16 5.74 1.20 -11.40
CA PHE A 16 6.92 1.84 -10.82
C PHE A 16 6.86 3.36 -10.93
N GLU A 17 6.61 3.92 -12.11
CA GLU A 17 6.59 5.37 -12.32
C GLU A 17 5.51 6.05 -11.46
N PHE A 18 4.32 5.47 -11.42
CA PHE A 18 3.20 6.07 -10.68
C PHE A 18 3.33 5.92 -9.16
N LEU A 19 3.89 4.81 -8.66
CA LEU A 19 4.20 4.68 -7.23
C LEU A 19 5.23 5.72 -6.77
N ASN A 20 6.26 6.00 -7.56
CA ASN A 20 7.26 7.02 -7.20
C ASN A 20 6.71 8.45 -7.31
N ARG A 21 5.76 8.70 -8.22
CA ARG A 21 5.15 10.03 -8.43
C ARG A 21 4.00 10.35 -7.48
N ALA A 22 3.40 9.36 -6.84
CA ALA A 22 2.23 9.56 -5.98
C ALA A 22 2.54 10.46 -4.76
N ASP A 23 1.56 11.26 -4.34
CA ASP A 23 1.61 11.99 -3.08
C ASP A 23 1.37 11.08 -1.87
N MET A 24 0.55 10.04 -2.05
CA MET A 24 0.10 9.09 -1.04
C MET A 24 -0.10 7.72 -1.72
N ILE A 25 0.16 6.63 -1.00
CA ILE A 25 0.03 5.27 -1.55
C ILE A 25 -0.99 4.48 -0.72
N LEU A 26 -1.92 3.80 -1.40
CA LEU A 26 -2.85 2.86 -0.78
C LEU A 26 -2.47 1.44 -1.18
N PHE A 27 -2.41 0.55 -0.20
CA PHE A 27 -2.34 -0.89 -0.37
C PHE A 27 -3.64 -1.52 0.11
N TRP A 28 -4.29 -2.29 -0.76
CA TRP A 28 -5.41 -3.17 -0.39
C TRP A 28 -5.04 -4.61 -0.72
N PHE A 29 -4.83 -5.42 0.33
CA PHE A 29 -4.56 -6.85 0.18
C PHE A 29 -5.89 -7.60 0.10
N SER A 30 -6.28 -8.01 -1.11
CA SER A 30 -7.54 -8.69 -1.38
C SER A 30 -7.39 -10.20 -1.25
N ARG A 31 -8.39 -10.88 -0.68
CA ARG A 31 -8.52 -12.35 -0.74
C ARG A 31 -8.48 -12.87 -2.18
N GLY A 32 -7.99 -14.10 -2.38
CA GLY A 32 -7.97 -14.80 -3.66
C GLY A 32 -6.71 -14.56 -4.51
N SER A 33 -5.74 -13.80 -4.00
CA SER A 33 -4.43 -13.58 -4.63
C SER A 33 -3.38 -13.47 -3.53
N LEU A 34 -2.18 -14.02 -3.74
CA LEU A 34 -1.07 -13.84 -2.80
C LEU A 34 -0.38 -12.47 -2.95
N ASN A 35 -0.71 -11.72 -4.01
CA ASN A 35 -0.18 -10.40 -4.33
C ASN A 35 1.35 -10.25 -4.12
N PRO A 36 2.20 -11.15 -4.64
CA PRO A 36 3.64 -11.17 -4.32
C PRO A 36 4.38 -9.90 -4.75
N ILE A 37 4.03 -9.30 -5.90
CA ILE A 37 4.61 -8.03 -6.36
C ILE A 37 4.20 -6.88 -5.43
N VAL A 38 2.92 -6.83 -5.03
CA VAL A 38 2.42 -5.84 -4.07
C VAL A 38 3.11 -5.98 -2.71
N LEU A 39 3.39 -7.20 -2.24
CA LEU A 39 4.15 -7.42 -1.00
C LEU A 39 5.58 -6.89 -1.11
N PHE A 40 6.24 -7.07 -2.26
CA PHE A 40 7.57 -6.53 -2.53
C PHE A 40 7.56 -4.99 -2.53
N GLU A 41 6.61 -4.38 -3.22
CA GLU A 41 6.45 -2.92 -3.26
C GLU A 41 6.06 -2.35 -1.90
N TYR A 42 5.17 -3.02 -1.18
CA TYR A 42 4.78 -2.66 0.18
C TYR A 42 5.99 -2.62 1.10
N GLY A 43 6.87 -3.63 1.06
CA GLY A 43 8.11 -3.64 1.83
C GLY A 43 9.00 -2.43 1.56
N LYS A 44 9.17 -2.03 0.29
CA LYS A 44 9.92 -0.81 -0.08
C LYS A 44 9.34 0.44 0.61
N TRP A 45 8.03 0.63 0.53
CA TRP A 45 7.38 1.84 1.03
C TRP A 45 7.15 1.85 2.53
N LEU A 46 7.06 0.68 3.17
CA LEU A 46 6.93 0.53 4.61
C LEU A 46 8.16 1.06 5.37
N MET A 47 9.34 0.91 4.78
CA MET A 47 10.61 1.37 5.33
C MET A 47 10.83 2.89 5.17
N ASN A 48 9.97 3.58 4.41
CA ASN A 48 10.08 5.01 4.20
C ASN A 48 9.49 5.78 5.39
N THR A 49 10.27 6.70 5.94
CA THR A 49 10.02 7.45 7.17
C THR A 49 9.87 8.93 6.90
N ARG A 50 9.26 9.68 7.83
CA ARG A 50 9.07 11.14 7.67
C ARG A 50 10.37 11.94 7.54
N SER A 51 11.51 11.37 7.92
CA SER A 51 12.83 11.98 7.73
C SER A 51 13.38 11.80 6.31
N ASP A 52 12.81 10.89 5.52
CA ASP A 52 13.23 10.69 4.15
C ASP A 52 12.74 11.84 3.25
N PRO A 53 13.58 12.33 2.33
CA PRO A 53 13.22 13.44 1.44
C PRO A 53 12.04 13.11 0.52
N ASP A 54 11.88 11.83 0.19
CA ASP A 54 10.80 11.32 -0.66
C ASP A 54 9.73 10.59 0.15
N TYR A 55 9.47 11.03 1.39
CA TYR A 55 8.44 10.44 2.23
C TYR A 55 7.05 10.50 1.60
N LYS A 56 6.37 9.35 1.60
CA LYS A 56 5.00 9.20 1.14
C LYS A 56 4.17 8.55 2.24
N PRO A 57 3.07 9.16 2.70
CA PRO A 57 2.11 8.49 3.54
C PRO A 57 1.57 7.24 2.86
N ILE A 58 1.62 6.11 3.56
CA ILE A 58 1.02 4.86 3.12
C ILE A 58 -0.23 4.53 3.94
N PHE A 59 -1.23 3.97 3.28
CA PHE A 59 -2.47 3.50 3.88
C PHE A 59 -2.64 2.04 3.54
N VAL A 60 -2.90 1.22 4.57
CA VAL A 60 -2.93 -0.23 4.41
C VAL A 60 -4.32 -0.71 4.81
N GLY A 61 -4.96 -1.45 3.91
CA GLY A 61 -6.10 -2.27 4.24
C GLY A 61 -5.88 -3.72 3.84
N ILE A 62 -6.50 -4.61 4.59
CA ILE A 62 -6.43 -6.05 4.37
C ILE A 62 -7.85 -6.58 4.39
N ASP A 63 -8.24 -7.31 3.35
CA ASP A 63 -9.45 -8.12 3.37
C ASP A 63 -9.37 -9.10 4.57
N PRO A 64 -10.41 -9.24 5.40
CA PRO A 64 -10.37 -10.14 6.55
C PRO A 64 -10.02 -11.59 6.21
N GLU A 65 -10.29 -12.03 4.98
CA GLU A 65 -10.01 -13.38 4.47
C GLU A 65 -8.72 -13.48 3.65
N TYR A 66 -7.89 -12.43 3.61
CA TYR A 66 -6.61 -12.47 2.89
C TYR A 66 -5.66 -13.52 3.46
N GLU A 67 -5.11 -14.35 2.57
CA GLU A 67 -4.35 -15.57 2.89
C GLU A 67 -3.07 -15.29 3.67
N ARG A 68 -2.48 -14.10 3.48
CA ARG A 68 -1.24 -13.67 4.14
C ARG A 68 -1.49 -12.55 5.16
N LYS A 69 -2.71 -12.38 5.65
CA LYS A 69 -3.10 -11.33 6.61
C LYS A 69 -2.16 -11.28 7.81
N GLN A 70 -1.96 -12.41 8.48
CA GLN A 70 -1.12 -12.48 9.68
C GLN A 70 0.33 -12.08 9.39
N ASP A 71 0.86 -12.48 8.24
CA ASP A 71 2.23 -12.15 7.86
C ASP A 71 2.39 -10.65 7.61
N VAL A 72 1.44 -10.04 6.89
CA VAL A 72 1.44 -8.59 6.67
C VAL A 72 1.34 -7.85 8.01
N GLU A 73 0.42 -8.25 8.90
CA GLU A 73 0.27 -7.62 10.22
C GLU A 73 1.54 -7.72 11.07
N LEU A 74 2.13 -8.92 11.16
CA LEU A 74 3.33 -9.15 11.99
C LEU A 74 4.56 -8.44 11.43
N GLN A 75 4.82 -8.55 10.13
CA GLN A 75 5.94 -7.84 9.50
C GLN A 75 5.78 -6.33 9.63
N THR A 76 4.58 -5.81 9.39
CA THR A 76 4.28 -4.38 9.58
C THR A 76 4.51 -3.96 11.03
N ARG A 77 4.11 -4.78 12.00
CA ARG A 77 4.35 -4.48 13.43
C ARG A 77 5.83 -4.36 13.76
N PHE A 78 6.65 -5.28 13.24
CA PHE A 78 8.08 -5.32 13.54
C PHE A 78 8.83 -4.15 12.89
N GLU A 79 8.49 -3.80 11.66
CA GLU A 79 9.16 -2.71 10.94
C GLU A 79 8.58 -1.33 11.29
N ASN A 80 7.26 -1.23 11.44
CA ASN A 80 6.56 0.04 11.62
C ASN A 80 5.24 -0.12 12.39
N SER A 81 5.34 -0.18 13.73
CA SER A 81 4.18 -0.32 14.63
C SER A 81 3.14 0.80 14.47
N PHE A 82 3.54 2.00 14.03
CA PHE A 82 2.61 3.10 13.76
C PHE A 82 1.66 2.77 12.60
N ILE A 83 2.18 2.24 11.49
CA ILE A 83 1.36 1.79 10.37
C ILE A 83 0.54 0.56 10.76
N CYS A 84 1.12 -0.40 11.49
CA CYS A 84 0.42 -1.60 11.94
C CYS A 84 -0.85 -1.26 12.72
N ASN A 85 -0.78 -0.29 13.64
CA ASN A 85 -1.91 0.15 14.46
C ASN A 85 -2.99 0.91 13.67
N ARG A 86 -2.73 1.19 12.39
CA ARG A 86 -3.61 1.93 11.49
C ARG A 86 -4.13 1.10 10.31
N ILE A 87 -3.78 -0.19 10.24
CA ILE A 87 -4.32 -1.13 9.24
C ILE A 87 -5.85 -1.20 9.37
N GLN A 88 -6.55 -1.11 8.25
CA GLN A 88 -8.01 -1.22 8.17
C GLN A 88 -8.44 -2.56 7.58
N TYR A 89 -9.60 -3.08 8.00
CA TYR A 89 -10.10 -4.39 7.55
C TYR A 89 -11.34 -4.31 6.66
N SER A 90 -11.66 -3.10 6.19
CA SER A 90 -12.71 -2.87 5.20
C SER A 90 -12.32 -1.69 4.32
N LEU A 91 -12.76 -1.72 3.05
CA LEU A 91 -12.56 -0.59 2.13
C LEU A 91 -13.24 0.69 2.65
N LYS A 92 -14.37 0.55 3.36
CA LYS A 92 -15.09 1.68 3.96
C LYS A 92 -14.24 2.37 5.03
N ASP A 93 -13.66 1.60 5.95
CA ASP A 93 -12.84 2.16 7.03
C ASP A 93 -11.52 2.70 6.49
N LEU A 94 -10.94 2.03 5.48
CA LEU A 94 -9.77 2.54 4.76
C LEU A 94 -10.04 3.89 4.10
N ALA A 95 -11.15 4.03 3.38
CA ALA A 95 -11.55 5.29 2.77
C ALA A 95 -11.79 6.39 3.81
N ASN A 96 -12.50 6.08 4.91
CA ASN A 96 -12.72 7.03 6.00
C ASN A 96 -11.42 7.50 6.65
N HIS A 97 -10.48 6.57 6.87
CA HIS A 97 -9.16 6.89 7.41
C HIS A 97 -8.39 7.85 6.48
N ILE A 98 -8.38 7.59 5.18
CA ILE A 98 -7.72 8.47 4.19
C ILE A 98 -8.34 9.86 4.17
N ILE A 99 -9.67 9.93 4.07
CA ILE A 99 -10.40 11.21 4.08
C ILE A 99 -10.09 11.99 5.37
N GLY A 100 -10.02 11.30 6.51
CA GLY A 100 -9.66 11.89 7.79
C GLY A 100 -8.25 12.48 7.81
N GLU A 101 -7.26 11.80 7.22
CA GLU A 101 -5.90 12.33 7.13
C GLU A 101 -5.77 13.47 6.11
N ILE A 102 -6.46 13.41 4.97
CA ILE A 102 -6.47 14.50 3.96
C ILE A 102 -7.03 15.80 4.57
N LYS A 103 -8.15 15.72 5.30
CA LYS A 103 -8.73 16.89 5.98
C LYS A 103 -7.78 17.52 7.00
N LYS A 104 -6.99 16.72 7.71
CA LYS A 104 -5.98 17.23 8.65
C LYS A 104 -4.85 17.99 7.96
N LEU A 105 -4.59 17.71 6.68
CA LEU A 105 -3.56 18.37 5.88
C LEU A 105 -4.04 19.71 5.27
N GLY A 106 -5.29 20.11 5.48
CA GLY A 106 -5.83 21.38 4.95
C GLY A 106 -5.96 21.40 3.42
N LYS A 107 -6.01 20.23 2.79
CA LYS A 107 -6.28 20.06 1.36
C LYS A 107 -7.78 19.79 1.18
N ASP A 108 -8.58 20.86 1.15
CA ASP A 108 -9.99 20.83 0.74
C ASP A 108 -10.13 21.13 -0.77
#